data_AF-A0A7Y8I6R1-F1
#
_entry.id   AF-A0A7Y8I6R1-F1
#
_cell.length_a   1.000
_cell.length_b   1.000
_cell.length_c   1.000
_cell.angle_alpha   90.00
_cell.angle_beta   90.00
_cell.angle_gamma   90.00
#
_symmetry.space_group_name_H-M   'P 1'
#
loop_
_entity.id
_entity.type
_entity.pdbx_description
1 polymer ?
#
loop_
_entity_poly.entity_id
_entity_poly.type
_entity_poly.pdbx_seq_one_letter_code
_entity_poly.pdbx_strand_id
1 'polypeptide(L)'
;MKMFFLTFFFISLLASYALSNGDKMKTDNSLVQNHYQMINDFVKQSKSDFFDVEFTPRKVKALIFSSIVPGSGQTYLGSNLKGMGISLAFYGTALTAVIAHNNAQGREDRIKVLTQEYATKGNYSDAEEVWQTLLSEKENRDNDYTRRSIFTWCAVGVWLYNIVDVIFLTEEQSESDFAGDSSIIDMNVVYSNNFQGFALKLNLP
;
A
#
# COMPACT_ATOMS: atom_id res chain seq x y z
N MET A 1 -17.95 8.37 -2.79
CA MET A 1 -18.02 9.17 -1.53
C MET A 1 -17.89 8.36 -0.23
N LYS A 2 -18.26 7.08 -0.16
CA LYS A 2 -18.23 6.30 1.11
C LYS A 2 -16.82 5.91 1.62
N MET A 3 -15.81 5.81 0.76
CA MET A 3 -14.44 5.44 1.16
C MET A 3 -13.67 6.55 1.91
N PHE A 4 -13.90 7.82 1.56
CA PHE A 4 -13.28 8.97 2.25
C PHE A 4 -13.78 9.17 3.68
N PHE A 5 -14.98 8.67 3.99
CA PHE A 5 -15.53 8.73 5.34
C PHE A 5 -14.83 7.74 6.28
N LEU A 6 -14.45 6.56 5.76
CA LEU A 6 -13.81 5.52 6.58
C LEU A 6 -12.37 5.91 6.96
N THR A 7 -11.63 6.52 6.03
CA THR A 7 -10.27 7.01 6.28
C THR A 7 -10.28 8.17 7.26
N PHE A 8 -11.20 9.12 7.12
CA PHE A 8 -11.35 10.23 8.07
C PHE A 8 -11.78 9.75 9.47
N PHE A 9 -12.65 8.74 9.54
CA PHE A 9 -13.07 8.13 10.80
C PHE A 9 -11.90 7.46 11.53
N PHE A 10 -11.08 6.65 10.82
CA PHE A 10 -9.90 6.03 11.41
C PHE A 10 -8.85 7.03 11.90
N ILE A 11 -8.63 8.12 11.15
CA ILE A 11 -7.70 9.19 11.56
C ILE A 11 -8.21 9.92 12.82
N SER A 12 -9.52 10.18 12.91
CA SER A 12 -10.13 10.82 14.10
C SER A 12 -10.07 9.94 15.35
N LEU A 13 -10.16 8.62 15.18
CA LEU A 13 -10.15 7.65 16.27
C LEU A 13 -8.73 7.50 16.86
N LEU A 14 -7.70 7.52 16.01
CA LEU A 14 -6.29 7.58 16.42
C LEU A 14 -5.94 8.89 17.13
N ALA A 15 -6.43 10.04 16.65
CA ALA A 15 -6.21 11.34 17.29
C ALA A 15 -6.87 11.43 18.67
N SER A 16 -8.06 10.83 18.84
CA SER A 16 -8.78 10.81 20.12
C SER A 16 -8.09 9.91 21.16
N TYR A 17 -7.47 8.80 20.71
CA TYR A 17 -6.73 7.90 21.60
C TYR A 17 -5.42 8.54 22.10
N ALA A 18 -4.71 9.25 21.23
CA ALA A 18 -3.46 9.94 21.57
C ALA A 18 -3.65 11.06 22.61
N LEU A 19 -4.80 11.74 22.62
CA LEU A 19 -5.11 12.77 23.62
C LEU A 19 -5.56 12.21 24.99
N SER A 20 -5.97 10.94 25.07
CA SER A 20 -6.57 10.37 26.28
C SER A 20 -5.57 9.77 27.29
N ASN A 21 -4.33 9.50 26.88
CA ASN A 21 -3.35 8.77 27.71
C ASN A 21 -2.35 9.67 28.47
N GLY A 22 -2.59 10.98 28.50
CA GLY A 22 -1.67 11.96 29.11
C GLY A 22 -1.68 12.06 30.63
N ASP A 23 -2.61 11.39 31.34
CA ASP A 23 -2.68 11.48 32.80
C ASP A 23 -3.08 10.13 33.42
N LYS A 24 -2.16 9.51 34.17
CA LYS A 24 -2.44 9.01 35.54
C LYS A 24 -1.22 8.43 36.25
N MET A 25 -0.99 9.00 37.43
CA MET A 25 0.06 8.74 38.39
C MET A 25 -0.25 7.53 39.29
N LYS A 26 0.82 6.91 39.81
CA LYS A 26 0.94 5.78 40.75
C LYS A 26 -0.13 5.67 41.84
N THR A 27 -0.51 4.43 42.16
CA THR A 27 -0.79 4.02 43.56
C THR A 27 -0.40 2.56 43.75
N ASP A 28 0.45 2.33 44.74
CA ASP A 28 1.00 1.04 45.17
C ASP A 28 0.15 0.46 46.31
N ASN A 29 -0.04 -0.86 46.36
CA ASN A 29 0.02 -1.67 47.60
C ASN A 29 -0.51 -3.12 47.47
N SER A 30 0.35 -4.02 47.97
CA SER A 30 0.15 -5.29 48.69
C SER A 30 -0.46 -6.53 48.01
N LEU A 31 0.45 -7.43 47.60
CA LEU A 31 0.65 -8.81 48.11
C LEU A 31 -0.56 -9.55 48.74
N VAL A 32 -1.27 -10.34 47.91
CA VAL A 32 -1.65 -11.76 48.16
C VAL A 32 -1.93 -12.40 46.79
N GLN A 33 -1.00 -13.22 46.28
CA GLN A 33 -1.13 -13.88 44.97
C GLN A 33 -2.11 -15.06 45.00
N ASN A 34 -3.35 -14.83 44.53
CA ASN A 34 -4.30 -15.88 44.18
C ASN A 34 -4.01 -16.39 42.76
N HIS A 35 -4.25 -17.67 42.46
CA HIS A 35 -4.04 -18.27 41.13
C HIS A 35 -4.74 -17.50 39.99
N TYR A 36 -5.85 -16.82 40.30
CA TYR A 36 -6.55 -15.89 39.41
C TYR A 36 -5.75 -14.64 39.04
N GLN A 37 -4.88 -14.16 39.93
CA GLN A 37 -3.96 -13.05 39.65
C GLN A 37 -2.86 -13.50 38.69
N MET A 38 -2.33 -14.72 38.77
CA MET A 38 -1.37 -15.22 37.77
C MET A 38 -1.97 -15.29 36.36
N ILE A 39 -3.21 -15.77 36.22
CA ILE A 39 -3.89 -15.82 34.91
C ILE A 39 -4.17 -14.40 34.40
N ASN A 40 -4.64 -13.49 35.26
CA ASN A 40 -4.85 -12.11 34.88
C ASN A 40 -3.54 -11.38 34.57
N ASP A 41 -2.47 -11.63 35.29
CA ASP A 41 -1.15 -11.05 35.05
C ASP A 41 -0.57 -11.58 33.75
N PHE A 42 -0.77 -12.87 33.41
CA PHE A 42 -0.37 -13.43 32.12
C PHE A 42 -1.18 -12.81 30.96
N VAL A 43 -2.50 -12.64 31.12
CA VAL A 43 -3.37 -11.97 30.14
C VAL A 43 -3.06 -10.48 30.03
N LYS A 44 -2.68 -9.82 31.13
CA LYS A 44 -2.38 -8.39 31.21
C LYS A 44 -0.98 -8.08 30.68
N GLN A 45 -0.01 -8.95 30.93
CA GLN A 45 1.35 -8.93 30.36
C GLN A 45 1.31 -9.23 28.86
N SER A 46 0.51 -10.22 28.44
CA SER A 46 0.27 -10.48 27.01
C SER A 46 -0.48 -9.34 26.30
N LYS A 47 -1.31 -8.58 27.01
CA LYS A 47 -1.98 -7.39 26.46
C LYS A 47 -1.11 -6.14 26.47
N SER A 48 -0.22 -5.97 27.44
CA SER A 48 0.69 -4.82 27.49
C SER A 48 1.73 -4.90 26.38
N ASP A 49 2.34 -6.07 26.18
CA ASP A 49 3.49 -6.18 25.28
C ASP A 49 3.11 -6.07 23.79
N PHE A 50 1.85 -6.31 23.43
CA PHE A 50 1.34 -6.15 22.05
C PHE A 50 0.91 -4.71 21.72
N PHE A 51 0.62 -3.88 22.72
CA PHE A 51 0.09 -2.53 22.54
C PHE A 51 0.98 -1.43 23.14
N ASP A 52 2.14 -1.77 23.69
CA ASP A 52 3.14 -0.80 24.16
C ASP A 52 3.93 -0.20 22.98
N VAL A 53 3.19 0.36 22.02
CA VAL A 53 3.76 1.13 20.93
C VAL A 53 3.95 2.56 21.43
N GLU A 54 5.20 2.95 21.66
CA GLU A 54 5.54 4.33 21.98
C GLU A 54 5.32 5.22 20.74
N PHE A 55 4.28 6.05 20.80
CA PHE A 55 3.99 7.04 19.75
C PHE A 55 4.81 8.30 19.96
N THR A 56 6.06 8.29 19.49
CA THR A 56 6.87 9.51 19.44
C THR A 56 6.28 10.51 18.44
N PRO A 57 6.48 11.84 18.62
CA PRO A 57 6.03 12.83 17.65
C PRO A 57 6.53 12.57 16.22
N ARG A 58 7.72 11.95 16.10
CA ARG A 58 8.31 11.56 14.82
C ARG A 58 7.56 10.38 14.19
N LYS A 59 7.21 9.34 14.97
CA LYS A 59 6.37 8.23 14.48
C LYS A 59 4.98 8.70 14.01
N VAL A 60 4.38 9.69 14.68
CA VAL A 60 3.10 10.26 14.23
C VAL A 60 3.26 10.93 12.86
N LYS A 61 4.32 11.72 12.63
CA LYS A 61 4.62 12.30 11.31
C LYS A 61 4.86 11.22 10.26
N ALA A 62 5.62 10.18 10.60
CA ALA A 62 5.87 9.04 9.72
C ALA A 62 4.57 8.35 9.27
N LEU A 63 3.61 8.20 10.19
CA LEU A 63 2.30 7.62 9.91
C LEU A 63 1.49 8.50 8.96
N ILE A 64 1.49 9.82 9.16
CA ILE A 64 0.82 10.77 8.25
C ILE A 64 1.42 10.65 6.85
N PHE A 65 2.74 10.67 6.74
CA PHE A 65 3.41 10.51 5.45
C PHE A 65 3.05 9.18 4.79
N SER A 66 3.14 8.06 5.52
CA SER A 66 2.80 6.73 5.01
C SER A 66 1.33 6.57 4.60
N SER A 67 0.42 7.32 5.22
CA SER A 67 -0.99 7.29 4.88
C SER A 67 -1.26 7.92 3.51
N ILE A 68 -0.50 8.96 3.16
CA ILE A 68 -0.63 9.68 1.88
C ILE A 68 0.20 8.98 0.80
N VAL A 69 1.45 8.67 1.12
CA VAL A 69 2.43 8.07 0.21
C VAL A 69 3.01 6.81 0.86
N PRO A 70 2.57 5.61 0.46
CA PRO A 70 3.09 4.36 1.00
C PRO A 70 4.62 4.26 0.87
N GLY A 71 5.28 3.87 1.95
CA GLY A 71 6.74 3.75 2.08
C GLY A 71 7.44 5.02 2.60
N SER A 72 6.79 6.19 2.54
CA SER A 72 7.45 7.45 2.91
C SER A 72 7.71 7.60 4.41
N GLY A 73 6.90 7.01 5.29
CA GLY A 73 7.16 7.03 6.73
C GLY A 73 8.31 6.12 7.14
N GLN A 74 8.47 4.97 6.49
CA GLN A 74 9.63 4.10 6.69
C GLN A 74 10.91 4.84 6.30
N THR A 75 10.92 5.52 5.15
CA THR A 75 12.01 6.39 4.73
C THR A 75 12.27 7.51 5.74
N TYR A 76 11.22 8.16 6.25
CA TYR A 76 11.34 9.23 7.25
C TYR A 76 11.93 8.75 8.60
N LEU A 77 11.66 7.50 8.97
CA LEU A 77 12.22 6.85 10.17
C LEU A 77 13.63 6.27 9.93
N GLY A 78 14.21 6.42 8.72
CA GLY A 78 15.55 5.98 8.36
C GLY A 78 15.62 4.63 7.63
N SER A 79 14.50 3.92 7.50
CA SER A 79 14.42 2.61 6.83
C SER A 79 14.18 2.75 5.32
N ASN A 80 15.12 3.36 4.59
CA ASN A 80 15.01 3.68 3.16
C ASN A 80 14.68 2.45 2.29
N LEU A 81 15.34 1.32 2.52
CA LEU A 81 15.14 0.10 1.73
C LEU A 81 13.72 -0.47 1.90
N LYS A 82 13.21 -0.47 3.14
CA LYS A 82 11.83 -0.88 3.43
C LYS A 82 10.84 0.07 2.76
N GLY A 83 11.06 1.38 2.90
CA GLY A 83 10.23 2.41 2.28
C GLY A 83 10.15 2.24 0.77
N MET A 84 11.30 2.11 0.10
CA MET A 84 11.37 1.89 -1.34
C MET A 84 10.64 0.61 -1.77
N GLY A 85 10.86 -0.51 -1.08
CA GLY A 85 10.19 -1.77 -1.39
C GLY A 85 8.66 -1.67 -1.29
N ILE A 86 8.17 -1.02 -0.23
CA ILE A 86 6.74 -0.78 -0.01
C ILE A 86 6.18 0.15 -1.09
N SER A 87 6.86 1.26 -1.40
CA SER A 87 6.44 2.18 -2.46
C SER A 87 6.36 1.48 -3.81
N LEU A 88 7.39 0.71 -4.19
CA LEU A 88 7.41 -0.03 -5.45
C LEU A 88 6.30 -1.06 -5.53
N ALA A 89 6.06 -1.81 -4.45
CA ALA A 89 4.96 -2.78 -4.39
C ALA A 89 3.60 -2.09 -4.54
N PHE A 90 3.39 -0.96 -3.86
CA PHE A 90 2.14 -0.20 -3.94
C PHE A 90 1.92 0.38 -5.34
N TYR A 91 2.89 1.13 -5.87
CA TYR A 91 2.74 1.75 -7.18
C TYR A 91 2.68 0.74 -8.31
N GLY A 92 3.44 -0.37 -8.23
CA GLY A 92 3.37 -1.46 -9.21
C GLY A 92 2.00 -2.11 -9.28
N THR A 93 1.41 -2.43 -8.12
CA THR A 93 0.06 -3.01 -8.05
C THR A 93 -1.01 -2.01 -8.43
N ALA A 94 -0.95 -0.78 -7.93
CA ALA A 94 -1.91 0.28 -8.25
C ALA A 94 -1.90 0.63 -9.74
N LEU A 95 -0.72 0.78 -10.36
CA LEU A 95 -0.58 1.08 -11.79
C LEU A 95 -1.19 -0.05 -12.64
N THR A 96 -0.93 -1.30 -12.27
CA THR A 96 -1.49 -2.45 -13.00
C THR A 96 -3.02 -2.49 -12.89
N ALA A 97 -3.59 -2.14 -11.73
CA ALA A 97 -5.04 -2.01 -11.58
C ALA A 97 -5.63 -0.91 -12.48
N VAL A 98 -4.94 0.22 -12.61
CA VAL A 98 -5.35 1.34 -13.50
C VAL A 98 -5.28 0.92 -14.97
N ILE A 99 -4.20 0.27 -15.39
CA ILE A 99 -4.05 -0.22 -16.77
C ILE A 99 -5.16 -1.22 -17.10
N ALA A 100 -5.41 -2.19 -16.20
CA ALA A 100 -6.48 -3.17 -16.36
C ALA A 100 -7.86 -2.49 -16.43
N HIS A 101 -8.08 -1.42 -15.67
CA HIS A 101 -9.32 -0.66 -15.75
C HIS A 101 -9.52 0.01 -17.11
N ASN A 102 -8.49 0.67 -17.63
CA ASN A 102 -8.54 1.34 -18.93
C ASN A 102 -8.73 0.34 -20.07
N ASN A 103 -8.05 -0.81 -20.02
CA ASN A 103 -8.22 -1.88 -21.00
C ASN A 103 -9.65 -2.43 -20.98
N ALA A 104 -10.21 -2.70 -19.80
CA ALA A 104 -11.59 -3.18 -19.67
C ALA A 104 -12.60 -2.18 -20.27
N GLN A 105 -12.41 -0.87 -20.07
CA GLN A 105 -13.26 0.14 -20.69
C GLN A 105 -13.11 0.17 -22.22
N GLY A 106 -11.89 0.15 -22.74
CA GLY A 106 -11.65 0.13 -24.18
C GLY A 106 -12.27 -1.09 -24.87
N ARG A 107 -12.22 -2.26 -24.22
CA ARG A 107 -12.87 -3.47 -24.73
C ARG A 107 -14.38 -3.40 -24.67
N GLU A 108 -14.95 -2.80 -23.63
CA GLU A 108 -16.40 -2.58 -23.54
C GLU A 108 -16.92 -1.76 -24.73
N ASP A 109 -16.18 -0.71 -25.12
CA ASP A 109 -16.54 0.09 -26.28
C ASP A 109 -16.37 -0.68 -27.60
N ARG A 110 -15.31 -1.49 -27.72
CA ARG A 110 -15.14 -2.37 -28.90
C ARG A 110 -16.24 -3.41 -29.02
N ILE A 111 -16.68 -4.02 -27.91
CA ILE A 111 -17.80 -4.97 -27.90
C ILE A 111 -19.08 -4.31 -28.41
N LYS A 112 -19.36 -3.05 -28.02
CA LYS A 112 -20.53 -2.32 -28.55
C LYS A 112 -20.46 -2.15 -30.06
N VAL A 113 -19.29 -1.78 -30.59
CA VAL A 113 -19.07 -1.64 -32.05
C VAL A 113 -19.26 -2.98 -32.76
N LEU A 114 -18.65 -4.06 -32.26
CA LEU A 114 -18.78 -5.39 -32.85
C LEU A 114 -20.22 -5.91 -32.80
N THR A 115 -20.97 -5.58 -31.74
CA THR A 115 -22.39 -5.94 -31.63
C THR A 115 -23.23 -5.25 -32.69
N GLN A 116 -22.96 -3.97 -32.97
CA GLN A 116 -23.61 -3.23 -34.04
C GLN A 116 -23.23 -3.81 -35.41
N GLU A 117 -21.94 -4.10 -35.62
CA GLU A 117 -21.45 -4.69 -36.86
C GLU A 117 -22.10 -6.05 -37.13
N TYR A 118 -22.16 -6.94 -36.13
CA TYR A 118 -22.82 -8.25 -36.22
C TYR A 118 -24.28 -8.12 -36.67
N ALA A 119 -25.02 -7.17 -36.10
CA ALA A 119 -26.43 -6.93 -36.43
C ALA A 119 -26.66 -6.44 -37.88
N THR A 120 -25.62 -5.95 -38.54
CA THR A 120 -25.68 -5.44 -39.92
C THR A 120 -25.18 -6.42 -40.96
N LYS A 121 -24.59 -7.57 -40.58
CA LYS A 121 -24.09 -8.56 -41.54
C LYS A 121 -25.25 -9.29 -42.20
N GLY A 122 -25.23 -9.33 -43.54
CA GLY A 122 -26.26 -9.95 -44.37
C GLY A 122 -26.01 -11.41 -44.72
N ASN A 123 -24.84 -11.97 -44.36
CA ASN A 123 -24.50 -13.37 -44.61
C ASN A 123 -24.02 -14.04 -43.32
N TYR A 124 -24.14 -15.37 -43.27
CA TYR A 124 -23.80 -16.15 -42.09
C TYR A 124 -22.29 -16.17 -41.81
N SER A 125 -21.47 -16.30 -42.87
CA SER A 125 -20.01 -16.44 -42.72
C SER A 125 -19.36 -15.22 -42.07
N ASP A 126 -19.71 -14.02 -42.52
CA ASP A 126 -19.15 -12.77 -41.98
C ASP A 126 -19.71 -12.49 -40.58
N ALA A 127 -20.98 -12.86 -40.33
CA ALA A 127 -21.57 -12.77 -39.00
C ALA A 127 -20.84 -13.68 -37.99
N GLU A 128 -20.49 -14.90 -38.40
CA GLU A 128 -19.73 -15.84 -37.56
C GLU A 128 -18.34 -15.31 -37.22
N GLU A 129 -17.62 -14.70 -38.16
CA GLU A 129 -16.30 -14.09 -37.90
C GLU A 129 -16.38 -12.97 -36.86
N VAL A 130 -17.37 -12.08 -36.99
CA VAL A 130 -17.60 -10.99 -36.03
C VAL A 130 -18.01 -11.57 -34.66
N TRP A 131 -18.82 -12.64 -34.65
CA TRP A 131 -19.24 -13.31 -33.43
C TRP A 131 -18.06 -13.91 -32.66
N GLN A 132 -17.16 -14.62 -33.34
CA GLN A 132 -15.94 -15.16 -32.73
C GLN A 132 -15.05 -14.06 -32.16
N THR A 133 -14.92 -12.94 -32.89
CA THR A 133 -14.20 -11.76 -32.40
C THR A 133 -14.84 -11.18 -31.14
N LEU A 134 -16.17 -11.06 -31.12
CA LEU A 134 -16.95 -10.57 -29.97
C LEU A 134 -16.75 -11.46 -28.74
N LEU A 135 -16.79 -12.79 -28.90
CA LEU A 135 -16.52 -13.73 -27.82
C LEU A 135 -15.12 -13.54 -27.24
N SER A 136 -14.10 -13.41 -28.10
CA SER A 136 -12.72 -13.18 -27.65
C SER A 136 -12.55 -11.86 -26.89
N GLU A 137 -13.20 -10.77 -27.33
CA GLU A 137 -13.12 -9.48 -26.66
C GLU A 137 -13.85 -9.49 -25.32
N LYS A 138 -14.97 -10.22 -25.23
CA LYS A 138 -15.69 -10.42 -23.97
C LYS A 138 -14.86 -11.19 -22.95
N GLU A 139 -14.23 -12.29 -23.36
CA GLU A 139 -13.33 -13.05 -22.49
C GLU A 139 -12.15 -12.19 -22.00
N ASN A 140 -11.51 -11.45 -22.91
CA ASN A 140 -10.41 -10.57 -22.55
C ASN A 140 -10.82 -9.45 -21.58
N ARG A 141 -12.02 -8.88 -21.76
CA ARG A 141 -12.57 -7.89 -20.84
C ARG A 141 -12.82 -8.48 -19.45
N ASP A 142 -13.37 -9.69 -19.38
CA ASP A 142 -13.63 -10.37 -18.11
C ASP A 142 -12.32 -10.69 -17.37
N ASN A 143 -11.26 -11.05 -18.12
CA ASN A 143 -9.90 -11.18 -17.60
C ASN A 143 -9.35 -9.84 -17.08
N ASP A 144 -9.57 -8.73 -17.78
CA ASP A 144 -9.13 -7.40 -17.34
C ASP A 144 -9.88 -6.93 -16.08
N TYR A 145 -11.18 -7.24 -15.93
CA TYR A 145 -11.91 -7.00 -14.67
C TYR A 145 -11.34 -7.81 -13.51
N THR A 146 -11.02 -9.08 -13.76
CA THR A 146 -10.41 -9.96 -12.76
C THR A 146 -9.05 -9.42 -12.33
N ARG A 147 -8.18 -9.06 -13.27
CA ARG A 147 -6.87 -8.43 -13.00
C ARG A 147 -7.03 -7.14 -12.20
N ARG A 148 -7.92 -6.24 -12.63
CA ARG A 148 -8.20 -4.99 -11.90
C ARG A 148 -8.57 -5.27 -10.45
N SER A 149 -9.46 -6.22 -10.20
CA SER A 149 -9.89 -6.59 -8.84
C SER A 149 -8.72 -7.09 -8.00
N ILE A 150 -7.96 -8.07 -8.50
CA ILE A 150 -6.81 -8.65 -7.80
C ILE A 150 -5.78 -7.58 -7.46
N PHE A 151 -5.36 -6.78 -8.43
CA PHE A 151 -4.34 -5.75 -8.21
C PHE A 151 -4.84 -4.60 -7.33
N THR A 152 -6.14 -4.28 -7.35
CA THR A 152 -6.73 -3.33 -6.39
C THR A 152 -6.65 -3.87 -4.98
N TRP A 153 -7.00 -5.14 -4.75
CA TRP A 153 -6.89 -5.76 -3.42
C TRP A 153 -5.45 -5.87 -2.96
N CYS A 154 -4.50 -6.18 -3.86
CA CYS A 154 -3.08 -6.15 -3.54
C CYS A 154 -2.62 -4.74 -3.14
N ALA A 155 -3.00 -3.70 -3.88
CA ALA A 155 -2.63 -2.32 -3.56
C ALA A 155 -3.18 -1.89 -2.20
N VAL A 156 -4.43 -2.23 -1.88
CA VAL A 156 -5.03 -2.01 -0.55
C VAL A 156 -4.29 -2.80 0.53
N GLY A 157 -3.95 -4.05 0.26
CA GLY A 157 -3.18 -4.90 1.18
C GLY A 157 -1.81 -4.32 1.49
N VAL A 158 -1.07 -3.86 0.47
CA VAL A 158 0.23 -3.19 0.64
C VAL A 158 0.07 -1.88 1.40
N TRP A 159 -0.97 -1.09 1.11
CA TRP A 159 -1.25 0.15 1.84
C TRP A 159 -1.52 -0.09 3.33
N LEU A 160 -2.32 -1.11 3.66
CA LEU A 160 -2.58 -1.50 5.05
C LEU A 160 -1.32 -2.02 5.74
N TYR A 161 -0.57 -2.90 5.06
CA TYR A 161 0.71 -3.41 5.55
C TYR A 161 1.68 -2.26 5.87
N ASN A 162 1.75 -1.27 4.98
CA ASN A 162 2.55 -0.06 5.17
C ASN A 162 2.21 0.71 6.46
N ILE A 163 0.92 0.83 6.81
CA ILE A 163 0.51 1.48 8.07
C ILE A 163 0.92 0.63 9.28
N VAL A 164 0.65 -0.68 9.22
CA VAL A 164 1.05 -1.62 10.28
C VAL A 164 2.56 -1.60 10.49
N ASP A 165 3.32 -1.58 9.40
CA ASP A 165 4.78 -1.57 9.43
C ASP A 165 5.33 -0.31 10.11
N VAL A 166 4.79 0.89 9.83
CA VAL A 166 5.22 2.12 10.55
C VAL A 166 4.91 2.05 12.04
N ILE A 167 3.75 1.52 12.42
CA ILE A 167 3.33 1.49 13.83
C ILE A 167 4.19 0.49 14.62
N PHE A 168 4.34 -0.73 14.09
CA PHE A 168 4.85 -1.87 14.86
C PHE A 168 6.25 -2.35 14.45
N LEU A 169 6.65 -2.23 13.18
CA LEU A 169 7.82 -2.93 12.64
C LEU A 169 9.00 -2.02 12.29
N THR A 170 8.75 -0.73 12.10
CA THR A 170 9.79 0.25 11.81
C THR A 170 10.16 1.00 13.07
N GLU A 171 11.37 0.74 13.53
CA GLU A 171 12.00 1.44 14.64
C GLU A 171 12.52 2.80 14.18
N GLU A 172 12.53 3.75 15.11
CA GLU A 172 13.07 5.08 14.87
C GLU A 172 14.61 5.02 14.90
N GLN A 173 15.25 5.21 13.75
CA GLN A 173 16.70 5.34 13.70
C GLN A 173 17.08 6.81 13.98
N SER A 174 18.03 7.01 14.90
CA SER A 174 18.52 8.34 15.27
C SER A 174 19.21 9.03 14.09
N GLU A 175 18.80 10.27 13.83
CA GLU A 175 19.29 11.25 12.84
C GLU A 175 20.19 10.73 11.69
N SER A 176 19.58 10.60 10.52
CA SER A 176 20.04 11.38 9.37
C SER A 176 18.79 11.94 8.68
N ASP A 177 18.59 13.25 8.78
CA ASP A 177 17.56 13.96 8.03
C ASP A 177 17.83 13.79 6.53
N PHE A 178 17.15 12.83 5.91
CA PHE A 178 17.12 12.58 4.45
C PHE A 178 18.46 12.41 3.71
N ALA A 179 19.60 12.38 4.41
CA ALA A 179 20.93 12.22 3.84
C ALA A 179 21.84 11.45 4.80
N GLY A 180 21.74 10.12 4.76
CA GLY A 180 22.61 9.22 5.50
C GLY A 180 22.85 7.96 4.68
N ASP A 181 23.78 8.07 3.75
CA ASP A 181 24.60 6.97 3.21
C ASP A 181 23.88 5.62 2.95
N SER A 182 22.88 5.60 2.08
CA SER A 182 22.41 4.34 1.47
C SER A 182 22.90 4.25 0.03
N SER A 183 24.20 4.03 -0.13
CA SER A 183 24.91 3.80 -1.38
C SER A 183 24.57 2.42 -2.00
N ILE A 184 23.29 2.16 -2.29
CA ILE A 184 22.86 1.02 -3.13
C ILE A 184 22.59 1.50 -4.57
N ILE A 185 22.13 2.75 -4.74
CA ILE A 185 21.80 3.34 -6.04
C ILE A 185 22.50 4.70 -6.13
N ASP A 186 23.58 4.76 -6.91
CA ASP A 186 24.23 6.02 -7.27
C ASP A 186 23.68 6.47 -8.63
N MET A 187 22.75 7.42 -8.62
CA MET A 187 22.20 8.04 -9.84
C MET A 187 23.07 9.24 -10.21
N ASN A 188 24.07 8.99 -11.06
CA ASN A 188 24.91 10.05 -11.61
C ASN A 188 24.44 10.42 -13.02
N VAL A 189 24.37 11.73 -13.31
CA VAL A 189 24.18 12.23 -14.67
C VAL A 189 25.53 12.11 -15.38
N VAL A 190 25.66 11.12 -16.26
CA VAL A 190 26.89 10.87 -16.99
C VAL A 190 26.90 11.76 -18.23
N TYR A 191 27.83 12.73 -18.26
CA TYR A 191 28.15 13.50 -19.46
C TYR A 191 29.33 12.84 -20.17
N SER A 192 29.05 11.90 -21.07
CA SER A 192 30.03 11.37 -22.01
C SER A 192 29.71 11.90 -23.41
N ASN A 193 30.74 12.19 -24.20
CA ASN A 193 30.69 13.03 -25.42
C ASN A 193 29.67 12.61 -26.49
N ASN A 194 28.98 11.47 -26.38
CA ASN A 194 27.91 11.04 -27.29
C ASN A 194 26.68 10.40 -26.61
N PHE A 195 26.52 10.51 -25.29
CA PHE A 195 25.32 10.01 -24.60
C PHE A 195 24.96 10.89 -23.40
N GLN A 196 23.75 11.43 -23.43
CA GLN A 196 23.09 12.04 -22.27
C GLN A 196 22.00 11.08 -21.81
N GLY A 197 22.19 10.46 -20.65
CA GLY A 197 21.20 9.57 -20.08
C GLY A 197 21.43 9.30 -18.61
N PHE A 198 20.40 8.75 -17.96
CA PHE A 198 20.47 8.32 -16.58
C PHE A 198 21.12 6.93 -16.52
N ALA A 199 22.24 6.83 -15.79
CA ALA A 199 22.89 5.55 -15.53
C ALA A 199 22.53 5.09 -14.10
N LEU A 200 21.95 3.90 -13.99
CA LEU A 200 21.74 3.22 -12.71
C LEU A 200 22.96 2.36 -12.41
N LYS A 201 23.78 2.78 -11.45
CA LYS A 201 24.86 1.95 -10.91
C LYS A 201 24.34 1.15 -9.72
N LEU A 202 24.23 -0.16 -9.88
CA LEU A 202 23.90 -1.10 -8.81
C LEU A 202 25.21 -1.62 -8.19
N ASN A 203 25.46 -1.29 -6.93
CA ASN A 203 26.60 -1.85 -6.20
C ASN A 203 26.14 -3.15 -5.54
N LEU A 204 26.48 -4.29 -6.15
CA LEU A 204 26.22 -5.62 -5.59
C LEU A 204 27.44 -6.06 -4.75
N PRO A 205 27.25 -6.77 -3.62
CA PRO A 205 28.33 -7.29 -2.79
C PRO A 205 29.18 -8.35 -3.50
#